data_AF-A0A380FBV7-F1
#
_entry.id   AF-A0A380FBV7-F1
#
_cell.length_a   1.000
_cell.length_b   1.000
_cell.length_c   1.000
_cell.angle_alpha   90.00
_cell.angle_beta   90.00
_cell.angle_gamma   90.00
#
_symmetry.space_group_name_H-M   'P 1'
#
loop_
_entity.id
_entity.type
_entity.pdbx_description
1 polymer ?
#
loop_
_entity_poly.entity_id
_entity_poly.type
_entity_poly.pdbx_seq_one_letter_code
_entity_poly.pdbx_strand_id
1 'polypeptide(L)'
;MESKKYKFVFTCIIIIGIITSALGFEPLQVLLVAQALNGIILPTVAILIFIVINKRNLMGNYVNTVWLNIIGGIVVIVVTFLGVYSLIDAINSFIQR
;
A
#
# COMPACT_ATOMS: atom_id res chain seq x y z
N MET A 1 14.20 8.15 -22.66
CA MET A 1 14.01 7.05 -21.69
C MET A 1 15.33 6.29 -21.66
N GLU A 2 16.02 6.21 -20.51
CA GLU A 2 17.32 5.53 -20.21
C GLU A 2 18.21 6.45 -19.36
N SER A 3 17.84 6.71 -18.10
CA SER A 3 18.79 7.34 -17.16
C SER A 3 19.71 6.24 -16.62
N LYS A 4 21.03 6.38 -16.79
CA LYS A 4 22.02 5.43 -16.23
C LYS A 4 21.81 5.17 -14.73
N LYS A 5 21.30 6.17 -14.01
CA LYS A 5 20.92 6.09 -12.59
C LYS A 5 19.81 5.07 -12.33
N TYR A 6 18.77 5.03 -13.16
CA TYR A 6 17.68 4.06 -13.01
C TYR A 6 18.18 2.63 -13.25
N LYS A 7 18.92 2.40 -14.34
CA LYS A 7 19.53 1.09 -14.63
C LYS A 7 20.43 0.63 -13.48
N PHE A 8 21.25 1.52 -12.92
CA PHE A 8 22.13 1.19 -11.81
C PHE A 8 21.36 0.73 -10.57
N VAL A 9 20.33 1.48 -10.15
CA VAL A 9 19.47 1.10 -9.03
C VAL A 9 18.78 -0.25 -9.29
N PHE A 10 18.26 -0.44 -10.50
CA PHE A 10 17.57 -1.68 -10.87
C PHE A 10 18.52 -2.89 -10.86
N THR A 11 19.73 -2.75 -11.41
CA THR A 11 20.77 -3.77 -11.37
C THR A 11 21.16 -4.11 -9.93
N CYS A 12 21.31 -3.11 -9.05
CA CYS A 12 21.58 -3.34 -7.63
C CYS A 12 20.46 -4.15 -6.95
N ILE A 13 19.18 -3.80 -7.19
CA ILE A 13 18.03 -4.52 -6.63
C ILE A 13 18.01 -5.98 -7.10
N ILE A 14 18.24 -6.23 -8.40
CA ILE A 14 18.27 -7.59 -8.95
C ILE A 14 19.43 -8.39 -8.34
N ILE A 15 20.64 -7.82 -8.24
CA ILE A 15 21.80 -8.50 -7.64
C ILE A 15 21.51 -8.86 -6.18
N ILE A 16 20.92 -7.94 -5.40
CA ILE A 16 20.53 -8.22 -4.02
C ILE A 16 19.54 -9.38 -4.00
N GLY A 17 18.48 -9.35 -4.81
CA GLY A 17 17.48 -10.42 -4.88
C GLY A 17 18.07 -11.79 -5.25
N ILE A 18 19.05 -11.83 -6.16
CA ILE A 18 19.77 -13.06 -6.52
C ILE A 18 20.56 -13.59 -5.31
N ILE A 19 21.29 -12.72 -4.61
CA ILE A 19 22.11 -13.10 -3.44
C ILE A 19 21.20 -13.61 -2.30
N THR A 20 20.12 -12.91 -1.95
CA THR A 20 19.21 -13.37 -0.90
C THR A 20 18.53 -14.68 -1.27
N SER A 21 18.11 -14.83 -2.54
CA SER A 21 17.54 -16.09 -3.04
C SER A 21 18.54 -17.25 -2.96
N ALA A 22 19.80 -17.03 -3.33
CA ALA A 22 20.87 -18.02 -3.21
C ALA A 22 21.18 -18.42 -1.75
N LEU A 23 20.89 -17.54 -0.78
CA LEU A 23 21.00 -17.81 0.66
C LEU A 23 19.77 -18.52 1.26
N GLY A 24 18.76 -18.83 0.45
CA GLY A 24 17.51 -19.46 0.90
C GLY A 24 16.50 -18.49 1.53
N PHE A 25 16.81 -17.20 1.56
CA PHE A 25 15.86 -16.15 1.94
C PHE A 25 15.03 -15.77 0.72
N GLU A 26 13.74 -16.12 0.69
CA GLU A 26 12.86 -15.70 -0.40
C GLU A 26 12.45 -14.22 -0.21
N PRO A 27 12.93 -13.29 -1.05
CA PRO A 27 12.56 -11.87 -0.94
C PRO A 27 11.05 -11.66 -1.09
N LEU A 28 10.38 -12.61 -1.75
CA LEU A 28 8.94 -12.66 -1.94
C LEU A 28 8.19 -12.72 -0.60
N GLN A 29 8.65 -13.48 0.39
CA GLN A 29 8.02 -13.52 1.72
C GLN A 29 8.11 -12.18 2.44
N VAL A 30 9.28 -11.54 2.41
CA VAL A 30 9.47 -10.22 3.02
C VAL A 30 8.57 -9.19 2.34
N LEU A 31 8.45 -9.27 1.01
CA LEU A 31 7.55 -8.42 0.22
C LEU A 31 6.08 -8.62 0.58
N LEU A 32 5.63 -9.87 0.73
CA LEU A 32 4.25 -10.21 1.10
C LEU A 32 3.90 -9.74 2.51
N VAL A 33 4.81 -9.86 3.48
CA VAL A 33 4.61 -9.32 4.84
C VAL A 33 4.48 -7.81 4.81
N ALA A 34 5.33 -7.12 4.04
CA ALA A 34 5.22 -5.66 3.86
C ALA A 34 3.89 -5.27 3.20
N GLN A 35 3.41 -6.06 2.22
CA GLN A 35 2.10 -5.87 1.61
C GLN A 35 0.95 -6.08 2.60
N ALA A 36 0.99 -7.12 3.43
CA ALA A 36 -0.01 -7.37 4.46
C ALA A 36 -0.15 -6.18 5.42
N LEU A 37 0.98 -5.62 5.87
CA LEU A 37 1.02 -4.42 6.70
C LEU A 37 0.41 -3.22 5.99
N ASN A 38 0.80 -2.98 4.73
CA ASN A 38 0.26 -1.90 3.92
C ASN A 38 -1.25 -2.05 3.65
N GLY A 39 -1.72 -3.29 3.52
CA GLY A 39 -3.15 -3.60 3.35
C GLY A 39 -4.01 -3.18 4.55
N ILE A 40 -3.43 -3.07 5.75
CA ILE A 40 -4.14 -2.56 6.94
C ILE A 40 -3.92 -1.05 7.11
N ILE A 41 -2.69 -0.58 6.88
CA ILE A 41 -2.32 0.82 7.12
C ILE A 41 -3.06 1.76 6.16
N LEU A 42 -3.10 1.44 4.85
CA LEU A 42 -3.69 2.33 3.84
C LEU A 42 -5.18 2.60 4.07
N PRO A 43 -6.06 1.59 4.30
CA PRO A 43 -7.46 1.84 4.62
C PRO A 43 -7.65 2.64 5.89
N THR A 44 -6.88 2.32 6.94
CA THR A 44 -6.97 3.00 8.23
C THR A 44 -6.69 4.49 8.09
N VAL A 45 -5.59 4.83 7.42
CA VAL A 45 -5.20 6.22 7.18
C VAL A 45 -6.19 6.92 6.25
N ALA A 46 -6.65 6.26 5.19
CA ALA A 46 -7.64 6.82 4.27
C ALA A 46 -8.96 7.16 4.96
N ILE A 47 -9.48 6.27 5.81
CA ILE A 47 -10.71 6.49 6.59
C ILE A 47 -10.51 7.66 7.57
N LEU A 48 -9.39 7.69 8.31
CA LEU A 48 -9.10 8.77 9.24
C LEU A 48 -9.04 10.13 8.53
N ILE A 49 -8.30 10.20 7.43
CA ILE A 49 -8.20 11.41 6.62
C ILE A 49 -9.59 11.81 6.12
N PHE A 50 -10.37 10.89 5.54
CA PHE A 50 -11.70 11.16 5.04
C PHE A 50 -12.64 11.73 6.12
N ILE A 51 -12.57 11.21 7.35
CA ILE A 51 -13.32 11.75 8.49
C ILE A 51 -12.83 13.15 8.85
N VAL A 52 -11.52 13.35 8.97
CA VAL A 52 -10.92 14.63 9.39
C VAL A 52 -11.25 15.76 8.41
N ILE A 53 -11.15 15.51 7.10
CA ILE A 53 -11.45 16.51 6.05
C ILE A 53 -12.93 16.94 6.11
N ASN A 54 -13.82 16.06 6.56
CA ASN A 54 -15.24 16.35 6.71
C ASN A 54 -15.60 17.11 7.99
N LYS A 55 -14.68 17.23 8.96
CA LYS A 55 -14.95 17.96 10.20
C LYS A 55 -14.77 19.47 10.01
N ARG A 56 -15.89 20.21 9.98
CA ARG A 56 -15.90 21.69 9.96
C ARG A 56 -15.10 22.32 11.11
N ASN A 57 -15.09 21.71 12.30
CA ASN A 57 -14.28 22.22 13.42
C ASN A 57 -12.77 22.18 13.17
N LEU A 58 -12.27 21.28 12.31
CA LEU A 58 -10.84 21.12 12.05
C LEU A 58 -10.42 21.84 10.76
N MET A 59 -11.25 21.81 9.71
CA MET A 59 -10.93 22.40 8.41
C MET A 59 -11.53 23.80 8.18
N GLY A 60 -12.41 24.27 9.05
CA GLY A 60 -13.09 25.56 8.87
C GLY A 60 -13.85 25.63 7.54
N ASN A 61 -13.38 26.49 6.63
CA ASN A 61 -13.96 26.70 5.31
C ASN A 61 -13.43 25.76 4.22
N TYR A 62 -12.41 24.95 4.51
CA TYR A 62 -11.79 24.03 3.54
C TYR A 62 -12.37 22.62 3.58
N VAL A 63 -13.54 22.44 4.18
CA VAL A 63 -14.22 21.13 4.21
C VAL A 63 -14.57 20.64 2.82
N ASN A 64 -14.55 19.32 2.67
CA ASN A 64 -14.92 18.67 1.42
C ASN A 64 -16.33 19.07 0.98
N THR A 65 -16.48 19.45 -0.29
CA THR A 65 -17.79 19.58 -0.92
C THR A 65 -18.37 18.19 -1.20
N VAL A 66 -19.69 18.11 -1.42
CA VAL A 66 -20.40 16.83 -1.65
C VAL A 66 -19.74 15.99 -2.76
N TRP A 67 -19.28 16.64 -3.83
CA TRP A 67 -18.55 15.99 -4.93
C TRP A 67 -17.25 15.32 -4.48
N LEU A 68 -16.41 16.04 -3.72
CA LEU A 68 -15.16 15.49 -3.20
C LEU A 68 -15.42 14.38 -2.18
N ASN A 69 -16.55 14.42 -1.48
CA ASN A 69 -16.95 13.36 -0.57
C ASN A 69 -17.35 12.07 -1.28
N ILE A 70 -18.02 12.16 -2.42
CA ILE A 70 -18.34 11.00 -3.25
C ILE A 70 -17.04 10.36 -3.77
N ILE A 71 -16.14 11.16 -4.34
CA ILE A 71 -14.86 10.69 -4.85
C ILE A 71 -14.02 10.08 -3.73
N GLY A 72 -13.89 10.79 -2.60
CA GLY A 72 -13.17 10.30 -1.43
C GLY A 72 -13.76 9.02 -0.86
N GLY A 73 -15.09 8.89 -0.85
CA GLY A 73 -15.79 7.67 -0.45
C GLY A 73 -15.45 6.49 -1.35
N ILE A 74 -15.45 6.69 -2.68
CA ILE A 74 -15.02 5.66 -3.64
C ILE A 74 -13.57 5.24 -3.39
N VAL A 75 -12.67 6.20 -3.16
CA VAL A 75 -11.26 5.90 -2.87
C VAL A 75 -11.13 5.07 -1.60
N VAL A 76 -11.84 5.45 -0.52
CA VAL A 76 -11.84 4.70 0.75
C VAL A 76 -12.36 3.28 0.52
N ILE A 77 -13.42 3.09 -0.26
CA ILE A 77 -13.96 1.77 -0.59
C ILE A 77 -12.93 0.93 -1.34
N VAL A 78 -12.32 1.46 -2.40
CA VAL A 78 -11.34 0.75 -3.22
C VAL A 78 -10.11 0.38 -2.39
N VAL A 79 -9.57 1.32 -1.62
CA VAL A 79 -8.39 1.08 -0.77
C VAL A 79 -8.71 0.04 0.31
N THR A 80 -9.89 0.10 0.92
CA THR A 80 -10.32 -0.90 1.91
C THR A 80 -10.44 -2.29 1.28
N PHE A 81 -11.03 -2.38 0.09
CA PHE A 81 -11.13 -3.63 -0.66
C PHE A 81 -9.75 -4.22 -0.99
N LEU A 82 -8.86 -3.41 -1.56
CA LEU A 82 -7.49 -3.83 -1.87
C LEU A 82 -6.71 -4.22 -0.61
N GLY A 83 -6.95 -3.52 0.50
CA GLY A 83 -6.33 -3.81 1.78
C GLY A 83 -6.73 -5.17 2.33
N VAL A 84 -8.02 -5.48 2.32
CA VAL A 84 -8.56 -6.79 2.71
C VAL A 84 -8.04 -7.89 1.78
N TYR A 85 -8.06 -7.65 0.47
CA TYR A 85 -7.52 -8.58 -0.52
C TYR A 85 -6.04 -8.93 -0.25
N SER A 86 -5.21 -7.91 0.01
CA SER A 86 -3.79 -8.10 0.33
C SER A 86 -3.57 -8.88 1.63
N LEU A 87 -4.46 -8.74 2.60
CA LEU A 87 -4.39 -9.48 3.87
C LEU A 87 -4.71 -10.96 3.66
N ILE A 88 -5.74 -11.24 2.85
CA ILE A 88 -6.14 -12.60 2.47
C ILE A 88 -5.01 -13.29 1.70
N ASP A 89 -4.42 -12.62 0.71
CA ASP A 89 -3.30 -13.16 -0.08
C ASP A 89 -2.10 -13.48 0.80
N ALA A 90 -1.77 -12.60 1.75
CA ALA A 90 -0.68 -12.85 2.69
C ALA A 90 -0.94 -14.09 3.55
N ILE A 91 -2.14 -14.21 4.13
CA ILE A 91 -2.53 -15.37 4.95
C ILE A 91 -2.47 -16.66 4.13
N ASN A 92 -3.02 -16.65 2.92
CA ASN A 92 -3.00 -17.81 2.02
C ASN A 92 -1.56 -18.23 1.68
N SER A 93 -0.66 -17.27 1.43
CA SER A 93 0.75 -17.57 1.15
C SER A 93 1.46 -18.20 2.34
N PHE A 94 1.06 -17.93 3.58
CA PHE A 94 1.61 -18.58 4.77
C PHE A 94 1.02 -19.97 5.03
N ILE A 95 -0.24 -20.21 4.63
CA ILE A 95 -0.92 -21.50 4.82
C ILE A 95 -0.48 -22.54 3.77
N GLN A 96 -0.15 -22.09 2.55
CA GLN A 96 0.18 -22.96 1.42
C GLN A 96 1.65 -23.40 1.37
N ARG A 97 2.43 -23.04 2.41
CA ARG A 97 3.86 -23.31 2.56
C ARG A 97 4.10 -24.25 3.74
#